data_AF-A0A7Y3H9C5-F1
#
_entry.id   AF-A0A7Y3H9C5-F1
#
_cell.length_a   1.000
_cell.length_b   1.000
_cell.length_c   1.000
_cell.angle_alpha   90.00
_cell.angle_beta   90.00
_cell.angle_gamma   90.00
#
_symmetry.space_group_name_H-M   'P 1'
#
loop_
_entity.id
_entity.type
_entity.pdbx_description
1 polymer ?
#
loop_
_entity_poly.entity_id
_entity_poly.type
_entity_poly.pdbx_seq_one_letter_code
_entity_poly.pdbx_strand_id
1 'polypeptide(L)'
;MKALAIYSLTDLEDRSPAHALVANVDLVVTRFDDKVSVLYGRCAHRGALMSDGFVDGENLICGLHGWDYRMDTGISEYDNSETLPRFNSWIEDEKVFVDEEEIEAWAKKNPQPYKRDEYQGTFQDPTGTADEPHVKFIRKLANDGLDKV
;
A
#
# COMPACT_ATOMS: atom_id res chain seq x y z
N MET A 1 12.53 9.14 16.45
CA MET A 1 11.14 8.69 16.59
C MET A 1 10.24 9.91 16.69
N LYS A 2 9.45 10.16 15.64
CA LYS A 2 8.45 11.24 15.60
C LYS A 2 7.07 10.60 15.45
N ALA A 3 6.30 10.59 16.53
CA ALA A 3 4.96 10.04 16.54
C ALA A 3 4.01 10.85 15.65
N LEU A 4 3.35 10.19 14.71
CA LEU A 4 2.32 10.77 13.85
C LEU A 4 1.05 9.95 13.96
N ALA A 5 -0.05 10.57 14.39
CA ALA A 5 -1.37 9.94 14.36
C ALA A 5 -1.87 9.88 12.91
N ILE A 6 -2.25 8.70 12.44
CA ILE A 6 -2.72 8.48 11.06
C ILE A 6 -4.19 8.08 10.97
N TYR A 7 -4.77 7.54 12.05
CA TYR A 7 -6.17 7.12 12.10
C TYR A 7 -6.73 7.22 13.52
N SER A 8 -8.04 7.41 13.64
CA SER A 8 -8.77 6.99 14.84
C SER A 8 -8.98 5.47 14.79
N LEU A 9 -8.85 4.80 15.92
CA LEU A 9 -9.08 3.35 16.03
C LEU A 9 -10.53 2.97 15.71
N THR A 10 -11.48 3.87 15.98
CA THR A 10 -12.92 3.65 15.70
C THR A 10 -13.26 3.75 14.22
N ASP A 11 -12.42 4.43 13.43
CA ASP A 11 -12.59 4.55 11.98
C ASP A 11 -12.05 3.32 11.23
N LEU A 12 -11.33 2.43 11.93
CA LEU A 12 -10.80 1.19 11.39
C LEU A 12 -11.70 0.02 11.79
N GLU A 13 -12.36 -0.57 10.79
CA GLU A 13 -13.05 -1.85 10.96
C GLU A 13 -12.04 -2.98 11.15
N ASP A 14 -12.41 -3.98 11.96
CA ASP A 14 -11.55 -5.14 12.20
C ASP A 14 -11.30 -5.90 10.89
N ARG A 15 -10.02 -6.21 10.62
CA ARG A 15 -9.55 -6.93 9.42
C ARG A 15 -9.99 -6.29 8.09
N SER A 16 -10.26 -4.98 8.09
CA SER A 16 -10.46 -4.19 6.88
C SER A 16 -9.24 -3.33 6.59
N PRO A 17 -8.57 -3.49 5.43
CA PRO A 17 -7.44 -2.65 5.05
C PRO A 17 -7.86 -1.19 4.83
N ALA A 18 -7.06 -0.25 5.30
CA ALA A 18 -7.27 1.19 5.12
C ALA A 18 -6.00 1.85 4.56
N HIS A 19 -6.16 2.94 3.81
CA HIS A 19 -5.07 3.66 3.15
C HIS A 19 -4.57 4.85 3.96
N ALA A 20 -3.26 4.95 4.19
CA ALA A 20 -2.64 6.20 4.64
C ALA A 20 -1.52 6.64 3.71
N LEU A 21 -1.23 7.93 3.67
CA LEU A 21 -0.10 8.51 2.94
C LEU A 21 0.77 9.32 3.90
N VAL A 22 2.02 8.87 4.11
CA VAL A 22 2.99 9.53 5.00
C VAL A 22 4.30 9.69 4.25
N ALA A 23 4.87 10.89 4.25
CA ALA A 23 6.13 11.18 3.53
C ALA A 23 6.14 10.69 2.06
N ASN A 24 5.01 10.82 1.35
CA ASN A 24 4.75 10.32 -0.01
C ASN A 24 4.71 8.79 -0.18
N VAL A 25 4.84 8.02 0.90
CA VAL A 25 4.76 6.55 0.92
C VAL A 25 3.32 6.14 1.20
N ASP A 26 2.73 5.34 0.30
CA ASP A 26 1.45 4.68 0.58
C ASP A 26 1.66 3.64 1.67
N LEU A 27 0.72 3.58 2.61
CA LEU A 27 0.68 2.62 3.69
C LEU A 27 -0.65 1.87 3.62
N VAL A 28 -0.63 0.61 4.04
CA VAL A 28 -1.84 -0.15 4.35
C VAL A 28 -1.90 -0.37 5.86
N VAL A 29 -2.98 0.11 6.46
CA VAL A 29 -3.26 0.05 7.88
C VAL A 29 -4.33 -1.00 8.08
N THR A 30 -4.06 -2.01 8.89
CA THR A 30 -5.03 -3.07 9.18
C THR A 30 -5.13 -3.24 10.69
N ARG A 31 -6.32 -3.02 11.23
CA ARG A 31 -6.66 -3.43 12.60
C ARG A 31 -6.94 -4.93 12.60
N PHE A 32 -6.44 -5.64 13.60
CA PHE A 32 -6.81 -7.04 13.81
C PHE A 32 -6.78 -7.33 15.30
N ASP A 33 -7.93 -7.71 15.84
CA ASP A 33 -8.15 -7.86 17.27
C ASP A 33 -7.80 -6.53 18.00
N ASP A 34 -6.97 -6.58 19.03
CA ASP A 34 -6.50 -5.41 19.79
C ASP A 34 -5.17 -4.83 19.24
N LYS A 35 -4.79 -5.18 18.02
CA LYS A 35 -3.52 -4.79 17.39
C LYS A 35 -3.77 -4.00 16.10
N VAL A 36 -2.71 -3.35 15.65
CA VAL A 36 -2.64 -2.72 14.34
C VAL A 36 -1.35 -3.14 13.63
N SER A 37 -1.45 -3.34 12.32
CA SER A 37 -0.30 -3.45 11.44
C SER A 37 -0.29 -2.30 10.46
N VAL A 38 0.90 -1.78 10.19
CA VAL A 38 1.14 -0.78 9.15
C VAL A 38 2.26 -1.30 8.27
N LEU A 39 1.90 -1.66 7.04
CA LEU A 39 2.83 -2.13 6.02
C LEU A 39 2.94 -1.09 4.90
N TYR A 40 3.96 -1.22 4.06
CA TYR A 40 4.01 -0.53 2.77
C TYR A 40 2.75 -0.85 1.95
N GLY A 41 2.06 0.18 1.49
CA GLY A 41 0.70 0.10 0.95
C GLY A 41 0.61 -0.33 -0.50
N ARG A 42 1.70 -0.81 -1.11
CA ARG A 42 1.75 -1.19 -2.52
C ARG A 42 2.22 -2.63 -2.65
N CYS A 43 1.45 -3.46 -3.35
CA CYS A 43 1.79 -4.85 -3.63
C CYS A 43 3.19 -4.94 -4.27
N ALA A 44 4.09 -5.73 -3.68
CA ALA A 44 5.46 -5.89 -4.19
C ALA A 44 5.49 -6.47 -5.61
N HIS A 45 4.47 -7.27 -5.97
CA HIS A 45 4.31 -7.77 -7.33
C HIS A 45 4.21 -6.61 -8.34
N ARG A 46 3.20 -5.73 -8.25
CA ARG A 46 2.90 -4.72 -9.31
C ARG A 46 2.34 -3.38 -8.85
N GLY A 47 2.54 -3.01 -7.59
CA GLY A 47 2.22 -1.67 -7.10
C GLY A 47 0.72 -1.35 -6.95
N ALA A 48 -0.15 -2.37 -6.95
CA ALA A 48 -1.55 -2.20 -6.58
C ALA A 48 -1.66 -1.68 -5.14
N LEU A 49 -2.63 -0.83 -4.85
CA LEU A 49 -2.90 -0.40 -3.48
C LEU A 49 -3.39 -1.58 -2.66
N MET A 50 -2.66 -1.92 -1.60
CA MET A 50 -3.05 -3.02 -0.71
C MET A 50 -4.27 -2.68 0.14
N SER A 51 -4.60 -1.39 0.27
CA SER A 51 -5.87 -0.93 0.86
C SER A 51 -7.10 -1.31 0.04
N ASP A 52 -6.94 -1.56 -1.28
CA ASP A 52 -8.03 -2.03 -2.15
C ASP A 52 -8.14 -3.58 -2.12
N GLY A 53 -7.34 -4.22 -1.27
CA GLY A 53 -7.37 -5.65 -1.01
C GLY A 53 -8.37 -6.05 0.08
N PHE A 54 -8.17 -7.24 0.62
CA PHE A 54 -8.97 -7.78 1.73
C PHE A 54 -8.13 -8.69 2.61
N VAL A 55 -8.62 -9.05 3.79
CA VAL A 55 -7.95 -10.01 4.68
C VAL A 55 -8.57 -11.40 4.51
N ASP A 56 -7.73 -12.42 4.39
CA ASP A 56 -8.12 -13.83 4.49
C ASP A 56 -7.23 -14.55 5.52
N GLY A 57 -7.84 -15.05 6.59
CA GLY A 57 -7.15 -15.58 7.76
C GLY A 57 -6.21 -14.54 8.39
N GLU A 58 -4.90 -14.75 8.24
CA GLU A 58 -3.84 -13.92 8.79
C GLU A 58 -3.10 -13.09 7.71
N ASN A 59 -3.56 -13.21 6.46
CA ASN A 59 -2.97 -12.57 5.30
C ASN A 59 -3.78 -11.39 4.80
N LEU A 60 -3.06 -10.37 4.37
CA LEU A 60 -3.55 -9.30 3.53
C LEU A 60 -3.39 -9.70 2.06
N ILE A 61 -4.50 -9.75 1.33
CA ILE A 61 -4.59 -10.22 -0.05
C ILE A 61 -4.78 -9.03 -0.99
N CYS A 62 -3.92 -8.92 -1.99
CA CYS A 62 -4.02 -7.94 -3.06
C CYS A 62 -5.28 -8.18 -3.90
N GLY A 63 -6.13 -7.17 -4.05
CA GLY A 63 -7.40 -7.26 -4.78
C GLY A 63 -7.30 -7.46 -6.30
N LEU A 64 -6.08 -7.46 -6.88
CA LEU A 64 -5.89 -7.68 -8.31
C LEU A 64 -5.55 -9.14 -8.64
N HIS A 65 -4.36 -9.60 -8.22
CA HIS A 65 -3.82 -10.91 -8.60
C HIS A 65 -3.77 -11.90 -7.42
N GLY A 66 -4.33 -11.54 -6.27
CA GLY A 66 -4.40 -12.42 -5.10
C GLY A 66 -3.09 -12.60 -4.34
N TRP A 67 -2.06 -11.77 -4.59
CA TRP A 67 -0.79 -11.85 -3.87
C TRP A 67 -1.01 -11.62 -2.38
N ASP A 68 -0.46 -12.49 -1.55
CA ASP A 68 -0.65 -12.50 -0.11
C ASP A 68 0.54 -11.91 0.63
N TYR A 69 0.28 -11.28 1.78
CA TYR A 69 1.31 -10.88 2.73
C TYR A 69 0.77 -11.05 4.15
N ARG A 70 1.54 -11.68 5.01
CA ARG A 70 1.28 -11.78 6.44
C ARG A 70 1.07 -10.42 7.07
N MET A 71 -0.04 -10.20 7.78
CA MET A 71 -0.29 -8.90 8.44
C MET A 71 0.75 -8.58 9.52
N ASP A 72 1.27 -9.59 10.23
CA ASP A 72 2.21 -9.43 11.34
C ASP A 72 3.66 -9.17 10.91
N THR A 73 4.07 -9.70 9.74
CA THR A 73 5.47 -9.65 9.27
C THR A 73 5.66 -8.94 7.93
N GLY A 74 4.62 -8.84 7.10
CA GLY A 74 4.67 -8.34 5.73
C GLY A 74 5.27 -9.32 4.72
N ILE A 75 5.58 -10.56 5.12
CA ILE A 75 6.18 -11.58 4.25
C ILE A 75 5.07 -12.35 3.54
N SER A 76 5.20 -12.59 2.23
CA SER A 76 4.28 -13.48 1.52
C SER A 76 4.49 -14.94 1.93
N GLU A 77 3.41 -15.67 2.21
CA GLU A 77 3.44 -17.11 2.47
C GLU A 77 3.66 -17.90 1.17
N TYR A 78 3.20 -17.38 0.03
CA TYR A 78 3.43 -17.98 -1.29
C TYR A 78 4.90 -17.87 -1.74
N ASP A 79 5.52 -16.70 -1.59
CA ASP A 79 6.93 -16.46 -1.93
C ASP A 79 7.61 -15.61 -0.85
N ASN A 80 8.40 -16.24 0.02
CA ASN A 80 9.01 -15.54 1.15
C ASN A 80 10.09 -14.51 0.75
N SER A 81 10.48 -14.44 -0.53
CA SER A 81 11.35 -13.36 -1.02
C SER A 81 10.60 -12.06 -1.27
N GLU A 82 9.27 -12.14 -1.45
CA GLU A 82 8.38 -11.00 -1.64
C GLU A 82 7.89 -10.48 -0.29
N THR A 83 8.26 -9.24 0.03
CA THR A 83 7.99 -8.64 1.34
C THR A 83 7.48 -7.21 1.22
N LEU A 84 6.53 -6.85 2.06
CA LEU A 84 6.13 -5.47 2.32
C LEU A 84 6.85 -4.98 3.58
N PRO A 85 7.62 -3.88 3.51
CA PRO A 85 8.18 -3.26 4.69
C PRO A 85 7.12 -2.99 5.75
N ARG A 86 7.35 -3.47 6.98
CA ARG A 86 6.55 -3.15 8.16
C ARG A 86 7.12 -1.93 8.85
N PHE A 87 6.26 -0.99 9.21
CA PHE A 87 6.64 0.22 9.95
C PHE A 87 6.22 0.10 11.41
N ASN A 88 6.97 0.76 12.30
CA ASN A 88 6.60 0.82 13.70
C ASN A 88 5.25 1.53 13.86
N SER A 89 4.33 0.86 14.54
CA SER A 89 2.97 1.33 14.76
C SER A 89 2.45 0.88 16.12
N TRP A 90 1.62 1.72 16.73
CA TRP A 90 1.02 1.46 18.03
C TRP A 90 -0.32 2.18 18.18
N ILE A 91 -1.08 1.77 19.18
CA ILE A 91 -2.34 2.38 19.56
C ILE A 91 -2.13 3.15 20.86
N GLU A 92 -2.50 4.42 20.89
CA GLU A 92 -2.49 5.27 22.09
C GLU A 92 -3.69 6.23 22.01
N ASP A 93 -4.40 6.46 23.11
CA ASP A 93 -5.57 7.36 23.17
C ASP A 93 -6.57 7.18 22.01
N GLU A 94 -6.95 5.93 21.72
CA GLU A 94 -7.86 5.54 20.62
C GLU A 94 -7.42 5.99 19.22
N LYS A 95 -6.11 6.19 19.02
CA LYS A 95 -5.52 6.55 17.73
C LYS A 95 -4.42 5.60 17.35
N VAL A 96 -4.26 5.40 16.05
CA VAL A 96 -3.13 4.65 15.47
C VAL A 96 -2.02 5.63 15.14
N PHE A 97 -0.83 5.33 15.63
CA PHE A 97 0.38 6.10 15.39
C PHE A 97 1.40 5.30 14.59
N VAL A 98 2.28 6.05 13.91
CA VAL A 98 3.49 5.54 13.26
C VAL A 98 4.71 6.40 13.63
N ASP A 99 5.91 5.86 13.41
CA ASP A 99 7.14 6.67 13.42
C ASP A 99 7.37 7.32 12.04
N GLU A 100 7.05 8.61 11.93
CA GLU A 100 7.20 9.37 10.67
C GLU A 100 8.66 9.46 10.22
N GLU A 101 9.62 9.56 11.15
CA GLU A 101 11.05 9.63 10.80
C GLU A 101 11.55 8.33 10.16
N GLU A 102 11.02 7.18 10.60
CA GLU A 102 11.30 5.87 10.00
C GLU A 102 10.80 5.82 8.54
N ILE A 103 9.55 6.25 8.32
CA ILE A 103 8.92 6.25 7.00
C ILE A 103 9.65 7.22 6.07
N GLU A 104 10.00 8.43 6.53
CA GLU A 104 10.80 9.38 5.76
C GLU A 104 12.19 8.83 5.39
N ALA A 105 12.86 8.15 6.33
CA ALA A 105 14.16 7.54 6.08
C ALA A 105 14.07 6.40 5.06
N TRP A 106 12.99 5.61 5.12
CA TRP A 106 12.70 4.58 4.12
C TRP A 106 12.39 5.19 2.76
N ALA A 107 11.58 6.25 2.70
CA ALA A 107 11.21 6.96 1.47
C ALA A 107 12.44 7.55 0.74
N LYS A 108 13.42 8.08 1.47
CA LYS A 108 14.68 8.58 0.89
C LYS A 108 15.50 7.47 0.22
N LYS A 109 15.45 6.25 0.74
CA LYS A 109 16.13 5.07 0.17
C LYS A 109 15.31 4.40 -0.93
N ASN A 110 13.99 4.59 -0.90
CA ASN A 110 13.02 3.99 -1.83
C ASN A 110 12.13 5.10 -2.43
N PRO A 111 12.65 5.92 -3.36
CA PRO A 111 11.88 6.99 -3.96
C PRO A 111 10.60 6.48 -4.62
N GLN A 112 9.49 7.16 -4.36
CA GLN A 112 8.17 6.75 -4.85
C GLN A 112 7.97 7.26 -6.30
N PRO A 113 7.65 6.38 -7.27
CA PRO A 113 7.61 6.74 -8.69
C PRO A 113 6.32 7.45 -9.12
N TYR A 114 5.35 7.61 -8.21
CA TYR A 114 4.00 8.07 -8.52
C TYR A 114 3.92 9.60 -8.55
N LYS A 115 3.51 10.14 -9.70
CA LYS A 115 3.24 11.58 -9.88
C LYS A 115 1.78 11.88 -9.58
N ARG A 116 1.46 12.02 -8.30
CA ARG A 116 0.07 12.04 -7.80
C ARG A 116 -0.75 13.26 -8.26
N ASP A 117 -0.08 14.31 -8.71
CA ASP A 117 -0.68 15.51 -9.29
C ASP A 117 -1.11 15.34 -10.76
N GLU A 118 -0.66 14.28 -11.44
CA GLU A 118 -1.10 13.92 -12.78
C GLU A 118 -2.40 13.09 -12.77
N TYR A 119 -3.15 13.12 -13.88
CA TYR A 119 -4.32 12.26 -14.06
C TYR A 119 -3.93 10.78 -13.92
N GLN A 120 -4.67 10.03 -13.09
CA GLN A 120 -4.35 8.66 -12.68
C GLN A 120 -2.96 8.47 -12.07
N GLY A 121 -2.35 9.53 -11.53
CA GLY A 121 -1.01 9.54 -10.94
C GLY A 121 -0.79 8.47 -9.87
N THR A 122 -1.77 8.32 -8.96
CA THR A 122 -1.77 7.28 -7.91
C THR A 122 -1.77 5.87 -8.48
N PHE A 123 -2.32 5.65 -9.67
CA PHE A 123 -2.46 4.33 -10.26
C PHE A 123 -1.40 4.04 -11.31
N GLN A 124 -0.34 4.86 -11.43
CA GLN A 124 0.74 4.66 -12.42
C GLN A 124 1.36 3.27 -12.31
N ASP A 125 1.64 2.64 -13.46
CA ASP A 125 2.33 1.34 -13.57
C ASP A 125 3.73 1.61 -14.16
N PRO A 126 4.71 1.97 -13.31
CA PRO A 126 6.06 2.28 -13.75
C PRO A 126 6.83 1.05 -14.24
N THR A 127 6.44 -0.15 -13.79
CA THR A 127 7.15 -1.40 -14.08
C THR A 127 6.69 -1.99 -15.41
N GLY A 128 5.38 -2.14 -15.61
CA GLY A 128 4.80 -2.95 -16.69
C GLY A 128 5.14 -4.44 -16.56
N THR A 129 4.53 -5.28 -17.40
CA THR A 129 4.88 -6.71 -17.53
C THR A 129 4.42 -7.25 -18.88
N ALA A 130 4.95 -8.41 -19.28
CA ALA A 130 4.47 -9.16 -20.44
C ALA A 130 3.08 -9.78 -20.21
N ASP A 131 2.68 -10.01 -18.95
CA ASP A 131 1.38 -10.57 -18.58
C ASP A 131 0.21 -9.58 -18.83
N GLU A 132 0.50 -8.29 -18.89
CA GLU A 132 -0.45 -7.20 -19.15
C GLU A 132 -0.01 -6.35 -20.34
N PRO A 133 -0.01 -6.91 -21.56
CA PRO A 133 0.59 -6.28 -22.74
C PRO A 133 -0.14 -5.01 -23.19
N HIS A 134 -1.38 -4.81 -22.73
CA HIS A 134 -2.24 -3.71 -23.18
C HIS A 134 -2.34 -2.54 -22.20
N VAL A 135 -1.78 -2.62 -20.99
CA VAL A 135 -1.96 -1.57 -19.97
C VAL A 135 -1.45 -0.21 -20.44
N LYS A 136 -0.28 -0.15 -21.07
CA LYS A 136 0.24 1.12 -21.62
C LYS A 136 -0.70 1.74 -22.64
N PHE A 137 -1.33 0.91 -23.48
CA PHE A 137 -2.28 1.37 -24.48
C PHE A 137 -3.59 1.86 -23.84
N ILE A 138 -4.15 1.11 -22.89
CA ILE A 138 -5.35 1.50 -22.13
C ILE A 138 -5.13 2.85 -21.44
N ARG A 139 -3.96 3.07 -20.85
CA ARG A 139 -3.63 4.35 -20.21
C ARG A 139 -3.47 5.49 -21.19
N LYS A 140 -2.87 5.25 -22.36
CA LYS A 140 -2.81 6.25 -23.44
C LYS A 140 -4.23 6.68 -23.82
N LEU A 141 -5.13 5.71 -24.04
CA LEU A 141 -6.54 5.99 -24.34
C LEU A 141 -7.22 6.77 -23.21
N ALA A 142 -6.97 6.40 -21.95
CA ALA A 142 -7.54 7.10 -20.80
C ALA A 142 -7.04 8.56 -20.68
N ASN A 143 -5.77 8.82 -20.99
CA ASN A 143 -5.15 10.14 -20.86
C ASN A 143 -5.49 11.06 -22.03
N ASP A 144 -5.46 10.54 -23.26
CA ASP A 144 -5.49 11.34 -24.49
C ASP A 144 -6.80 11.19 -25.28
N GLY A 145 -7.69 10.29 -24.86
CA GLY A 145 -8.86 9.92 -25.65
C GLY A 145 -8.47 9.25 -26.97
N LEU A 146 -9.31 9.41 -28.00
CA LEU A 146 -9.03 8.90 -29.35
C LEU A 146 -8.18 9.86 -30.19
N ASP A 147 -7.91 11.08 -29.70
CA ASP A 147 -7.32 12.16 -30.49
C ASP A 147 -5.83 11.96 -30.78
N LYS A 148 -5.14 11.12 -30.00
CA LYS A 148 -3.70 10.85 -30.14
C LYS A 148 -3.36 9.38 -30.39
N VAL A 149 -4.35 8.56 -30.73
CA VAL A 149 -4.21 7.10 -30.85
C VAL A 149 -3.45 6.73 -32.11
#